data_AF-A0A7C1U353-F1
#
_entry.id   AF-A0A7C1U353-F1
#
_cell.length_a   1.000
_cell.length_b   1.000
_cell.length_c   1.000
_cell.angle_alpha   90.00
_cell.angle_beta   90.00
_cell.angle_gamma   90.00
#
_symmetry.space_group_name_H-M   'P 1'
#
loop_
_entity.id
_entity.type
_entity.pdbx_description
1 polymer ?
#
loop_
_entity_poly.entity_id
_entity_poly.type
_entity_poly.pdbx_seq_one_letter_code
_entity_poly.pdbx_strand_id
1 'polypeptide(L)' 'MKITSASDMAMAGIRKGMADVRRSAETVASHPTDAEGVEAAVTLKQAARQVEAASRIIETENEMLGTLLDVKA' A
#
# COMPACT_ATOMS: atom_id res chain seq x y z
N MET A 1 4.64 21.19 -6.26
CA MET A 1 3.70 20.44 -7.12
C MET A 1 4.07 18.96 -7.33
N LYS A 2 5.35 18.54 -7.24
CA LYS A 2 5.73 17.11 -7.37
C LYS A 2 5.33 16.23 -6.17
N ILE A 3 5.49 16.74 -4.94
CA ILE A 3 5.20 16.00 -3.69
C ILE A 3 3.71 15.65 -3.59
N THR A 4 2.81 16.62 -3.80
CA THR A 4 1.36 16.38 -3.78
C THR A 4 0.91 15.26 -4.72
N SER A 5 1.52 15.15 -5.91
CA SER A 5 1.17 14.08 -6.85
C SER A 5 1.62 12.68 -6.40
N ALA A 6 2.73 12.58 -5.67
CA ALA A 6 3.24 11.31 -5.16
C ALA A 6 2.47 10.88 -3.90
N SER A 7 2.09 11.82 -3.02
CA SER A 7 1.13 11.57 -1.93
C SER A 7 -0.22 11.07 -2.46
N ASP A 8 -0.77 11.69 -3.50
CA ASP A 8 -2.06 11.30 -4.09
C ASP A 8 -2.00 9.89 -4.70
N MET A 9 -0.90 9.57 -5.40
CA MET A 9 -0.66 8.23 -5.94
C MET A 9 -0.46 7.19 -4.84
N ALA A 10 0.26 7.53 -3.77
CA ALA A 10 0.43 6.66 -2.61
C ALA A 10 -0.92 6.38 -1.94
N MET A 11 -1.73 7.41 -1.69
CA MET A 11 -3.08 7.26 -1.13
C MET A 11 -4.01 6.45 -2.03
N ALA A 12 -3.93 6.63 -3.34
CA ALA A 12 -4.67 5.79 -4.30
C ALA A 12 -4.19 4.33 -4.24
N GLY A 13 -2.88 4.10 -4.13
CA GLY A 13 -2.27 2.79 -3.97
C GLY A 13 -2.69 2.09 -2.67
N ILE A 14 -2.73 2.81 -1.55
CA ILE A 14 -3.20 2.30 -0.25
C ILE A 14 -4.67 1.88 -0.35
N ARG A 15 -5.54 2.76 -0.87
CA ARG A 15 -6.98 2.45 -1.00
C ARG A 15 -7.22 1.22 -1.86
N LYS A 16 -6.54 1.13 -3.01
CA LYS A 16 -6.62 -0.02 -3.90
C LYS A 16 -6.09 -1.28 -3.23
N GLY A 17 -4.89 -1.23 -2.68
CA GLY A 17 -4.24 -2.37 -2.01
C GLY A 17 -5.07 -2.89 -0.83
N MET A 18 -5.69 -2.01 -0.05
CA MET A 18 -6.60 -2.41 1.04
C MET A 18 -7.86 -3.14 0.53
N ALA A 19 -8.44 -2.68 -0.58
CA ALA A 19 -9.57 -3.37 -1.20
C ALA A 19 -9.17 -4.77 -1.71
N ASP A 20 -7.99 -4.88 -2.34
CA ASP A 20 -7.47 -6.14 -2.86
C ASP A 20 -7.08 -7.11 -1.73
N VAL A 21 -6.51 -6.60 -0.62
CA VAL A 21 -6.24 -7.38 0.60
C VAL A 21 -7.53 -7.96 1.15
N ARG A 22 -8.59 -7.14 1.30
CA ARG A 22 -9.86 -7.61 1.84
C ARG A 22 -10.47 -8.71 0.98
N ARG A 23 -10.56 -8.49 -0.34
CA ARG A 23 -11.11 -9.47 -1.27
C ARG A 23 -10.31 -10.78 -1.27
N SER A 24 -8.99 -10.67 -1.31
CA SER A 24 -8.12 -11.84 -1.35
C SER A 24 -8.18 -12.61 -0.03
N ALA A 25 -8.27 -11.92 1.12
CA ALA A 25 -8.45 -12.55 2.42
C ALA A 25 -9.80 -13.29 2.54
N GLU A 26 -10.89 -12.68 2.04
CA GLU A 26 -12.21 -13.33 1.97
C GLU A 26 -12.16 -14.60 1.10
N THR A 27 -11.43 -14.55 -0.03
CA THR A 27 -11.26 -15.69 -0.94
C THR A 27 -10.43 -16.81 -0.31
N VAL A 28 -9.29 -16.48 0.33
CA VAL A 28 -8.46 -17.44 1.08
C VAL A 28 -9.24 -18.10 2.21
N ALA A 29 -10.07 -17.33 2.93
CA ALA A 29 -10.88 -17.88 4.01
C ALA A 29 -11.98 -18.83 3.51
N SER A 30 -12.53 -18.55 2.33
CA SER A 30 -13.60 -19.36 1.72
C SER A 30 -13.06 -20.62 1.02
N HIS A 31 -11.83 -20.55 0.52
CA HIS A 31 -11.20 -21.58 -0.29
C HIS A 31 -9.76 -21.82 0.20
N PRO A 32 -9.53 -22.42 1.39
CA PRO A 32 -8.21 -22.39 2.02
C PRO A 32 -7.17 -23.31 1.38
N THR A 33 -7.58 -24.33 0.62
CA THR A 33 -6.67 -25.41 0.17
C THR A 33 -6.76 -25.75 -1.31
N ASP A 34 -7.63 -25.09 -2.07
CA ASP A 34 -7.70 -25.28 -3.53
C ASP A 34 -6.79 -24.29 -4.27
N ALA A 35 -6.75 -24.41 -5.60
CA ALA A 35 -5.91 -23.58 -6.45
C ALA A 35 -6.28 -22.09 -6.36
N GLU A 36 -7.57 -21.79 -6.20
CA GLU A 36 -8.10 -20.42 -6.08
C GLU A 36 -7.65 -19.77 -4.77
N GLY A 37 -7.65 -20.54 -3.67
CA GLY A 37 -7.06 -20.17 -2.40
C GLY A 37 -5.59 -19.82 -2.45
N VAL A 38 -4.80 -20.65 -3.13
CA VAL A 38 -3.36 -20.44 -3.27
C VAL A 38 -3.06 -19.19 -4.09
N GLU A 39 -3.78 -18.97 -5.19
CA GLU A 39 -3.66 -17.76 -6.01
C GLU A 39 -4.08 -16.51 -5.23
N ALA A 40 -5.19 -16.60 -4.48
CA ALA A 40 -5.65 -15.53 -3.61
C ALA A 40 -4.64 -15.22 -2.50
N ALA A 41 -3.96 -16.22 -1.92
CA ALA A 41 -2.94 -16.01 -0.90
C ALA A 41 -1.70 -15.29 -1.46
N VAL A 42 -1.28 -15.59 -2.69
CA VAL A 42 -0.21 -14.87 -3.38
C VAL A 42 -0.64 -13.42 -3.64
N THR A 43 -1.84 -13.23 -4.15
CA THR A 43 -2.42 -11.92 -4.46
C THR A 43 -2.55 -11.06 -3.19
N LEU A 44 -3.01 -11.65 -2.08
CA LEU A 44 -3.07 -11.03 -0.77
C LEU A 44 -1.70 -10.49 -0.34
N LYS A 45 -0.66 -11.30 -0.49
CA LYS A 45 0.72 -10.91 -0.11
C LYS A 45 1.26 -9.80 -1.01
N GLN A 46 0.95 -9.82 -2.30
CA GLN A 46 1.33 -8.74 -3.22
C GLN A 46 0.62 -7.43 -2.86
N ALA A 47 -0.69 -7.48 -2.61
CA ALA A 47 -1.48 -6.33 -2.21
C ALA A 47 -0.98 -5.72 -0.89
N ALA A 48 -0.64 -6.56 0.10
CA ALA A 48 -0.05 -6.11 1.36
C ALA A 48 1.28 -5.37 1.15
N ARG A 49 2.17 -5.89 0.29
CA ARG A 49 3.42 -5.21 -0.07
C ARG A 49 3.20 -3.89 -0.78
N GLN A 50 2.15 -3.78 -1.60
CA GLN A 50 1.82 -2.55 -2.29
C GLN A 50 1.32 -1.46 -1.33
N VAL A 51 0.54 -1.83 -0.31
CA VAL A 51 0.16 -0.92 0.77
C VAL A 51 1.41 -0.47 1.54
N GLU A 52 2.28 -1.41 1.92
CA GLU A 52 3.53 -1.08 2.64
C GLU A 52 4.42 -0.12 1.85
N ALA A 53 4.62 -0.37 0.56
CA ALA A 53 5.41 0.50 -0.30
C ALA A 53 4.81 1.91 -0.40
N ALA A 54 3.49 2.01 -0.54
CA ALA A 54 2.81 3.29 -0.59
C ALA A 54 2.91 4.06 0.74
N SER A 55 2.83 3.38 1.89
CA SER A 55 3.05 4.00 3.20
C SER A 55 4.46 4.56 3.34
N ARG A 56 5.49 3.83 2.89
CA ARG A 56 6.88 4.29 2.92
C ARG A 56 7.10 5.54 2.08
N ILE A 57 6.37 5.70 0.96
CA ILE A 57 6.43 6.92 0.15
C ILE A 57 5.94 8.11 0.98
N ILE A 58 4.81 7.97 1.69
CA ILE A 58 4.27 9.04 2.54
C ILE A 58 5.22 9.37 3.70
N GLU A 59 5.83 8.36 4.33
CA GLU A 59 6.85 8.56 5.38
C GLU A 59 8.05 9.35 4.84
N THR A 60 8.58 8.94 3.69
CA THR A 60 9.70 9.63 3.04
C THR A 60 9.34 11.08 2.69
N GLU A 61 8.12 11.33 2.22
CA GLU A 61 7.65 12.69 1.95
C GLU A 61 7.57 13.54 3.22
N ASN A 62 7.08 12.96 4.31
CA ASN A 62 7.01 13.64 5.59
C ASN A 62 8.41 13.99 6.13
N GLU A 63 9.36 13.07 6.03
CA GLU A 63 10.78 13.31 6.40
C GLU A 63 11.41 14.41 5.53
N MET A 64 11.18 14.37 4.22
CA MET A 64 11.66 15.40 3.29
C MET A 64 11.08 16.79 3.61
N LEU A 65 9.80 16.87 3.96
CA LEU A 65 9.18 18.14 4.37
C LEU A 65 9.73 18.61 5.71
N GLY A 66 9.92 17.72 6.68
CA GLY A 66 10.50 18.04 7.98
C GLY A 66 11.93 18.57 7.87
N THR A 67 12.77 17.92 7.08
CA THR A 67 14.16 18.37 6.83
C THR A 67 14.21 19.73 6.13
N LEU A 68 13.31 20.01 5.19
CA LEU A 68 13.21 21.33 4.55
C LEU A 68 12.80 22.44 5.52
N LEU A 69 11.93 22.14 6.50
CA LEU A 69 11.55 23.09 7.54
C LEU A 69 12.72 23.38 8.50
N ASP A 70 13.45 22.35 8.90
CA ASP A 70 14.60 22.46 9.81
C ASP A 70 15.74 23.29 9.21
N VAL A 71 16.03 23.14 7.91
CA VAL A 71 17.05 23.96 7.21
C VAL A 71 16.69 25.45 7.14
N LYS A 72 15.40 25.79 7.25
CA LYS A 72 14.91 27.17 7.19
C LYS A 72 14.78 27.85 8.55
N ALA A 73 14.79 27.09 9.65
CA ALA A 73 14.72 27.59 11.03
C ALA A 73 16.08 28.12 11.50
#